data_AF-A0A955E4T6-F1
#
_entry.id   AF-A0A955E4T6-F1
#
_cell.length_a   1.000
_cell.length_b   1.000
_cell.length_c   1.000
_cell.angle_alpha   90.00
_cell.angle_beta   90.00
_cell.angle_gamma   90.00
#
_symmetry.space_group_name_H-M   'P 1'
#
loop_
_entity.id
_entity.type
_entity.pdbx_description
1 polymer ?
#
loop_
_entity_poly.entity_id
_entity_poly.type
_entity_poly.pdbx_seq_one_letter_code
_entity_poly.pdbx_strand_id
1 'polypeptide(L)' 'DEVFEQHGVKIIVDPKSMLYLSGVTVDFKDEIMGRGFVFNNPNATSSCGCGSSFSA' A
#
# COMPACT_ATOMS: atom_id res chain seq x y z
N ASP A 1 -5.62 3.17 -15.38
CA ASP A 1 -5.57 2.30 -14.19
C ASP A 1 -5.22 0.88 -14.59
N GLU A 2 -4.15 0.35 -14.02
CA GLU A 2 -3.87 -1.08 -14.02
C GLU A 2 -4.68 -1.76 -12.92
N VAL A 3 -5.17 -2.96 -13.21
CA VAL A 3 -6.01 -3.73 -12.30
C VAL A 3 -5.34 -5.08 -12.07
N PHE A 4 -5.07 -5.38 -10.81
CA PHE A 4 -4.51 -6.65 -10.37
C PHE A 4 -5.53 -7.37 -9.49
N GLU A 5 -5.49 -8.69 -9.51
CA GLU A 5 -6.29 -9.51 -8.62
C GLU A 5 -5.36 -10.42 -7.83
N GLN A 6 -5.35 -10.26 -6.51
CA GLN A 6 -4.52 -11.04 -5.61
C GLN A 6 -5.34 -11.48 -4.41
N HIS A 7 -5.28 -12.76 -4.08
CA HIS A 7 -6.01 -13.35 -2.95
C HIS A 7 -7.53 -13.06 -2.99
N GLY A 8 -8.12 -12.93 -4.18
CA GLY A 8 -9.53 -12.56 -4.37
C GLY A 8 -9.85 -11.09 -4.11
N VAL A 9 -8.83 -10.25 -3.92
CA VAL A 9 -8.97 -8.80 -3.75
C VAL A 9 -8.54 -8.11 -5.03
N LYS A 10 -9.37 -7.17 -5.49
CA LYS A 10 -9.10 -6.34 -6.67
C LYS A 10 -8.29 -5.11 -6.25
N ILE A 11 -7.11 -4.97 -6.83
CA ILE A 11 -6.16 -3.88 -6.59
C ILE A 11 -6.16 -3.00 -7.85
N ILE A 12 -6.34 -1.70 -7.69
CA ILE A 12 -6.42 -0.75 -8.80
C ILE A 12 -5.34 0.29 -8.58
N VAL A 13 -4.47 0.48 -9.58
CA VAL A 13 -3.31 1.38 -9.51
C VAL A 13 -3.29 2.30 -10.71
N ASP A 14 -3.12 3.61 -10.50
CA ASP A 14 -2.89 4.54 -11.61
C ASP A 14 -1.47 4.31 -12.20
N PRO A 15 -1.31 4.29 -13.53
CA PRO A 15 -0.01 4.05 -14.17
C PRO A 15 1.07 5.07 -13.78
N LYS A 16 0.70 6.31 -13.44
CA LYS A 16 1.66 7.33 -12.97
C LYS A 16 2.18 6.98 -11.57
N SER A 17 1.36 6.33 -10.76
CA SER A 17 1.72 5.89 -9.41
C SER A 17 2.58 4.62 -9.41
N MET A 18 2.53 3.80 -10.47
CA MET A 18 3.33 2.56 -10.58
C MET A 18 4.84 2.77 -10.40
N LEU A 19 5.37 3.90 -10.85
CA LEU A 19 6.79 4.23 -10.67
C LEU A 19 7.16 4.33 -9.17
N TYR A 20 6.26 4.88 -8.36
CA TYR A 20 6.46 5.07 -6.92
C TYR A 20 6.08 3.83 -6.10
N LEU A 21 5.23 2.97 -6.68
CA LEU A 21 4.71 1.76 -6.03
C LEU A 21 5.51 0.50 -6.41
N SER A 22 6.52 0.62 -7.27
CA SER A 22 7.39 -0.49 -7.65
C SER A 22 8.11 -1.06 -6.43
N GLY A 23 7.84 -2.33 -6.10
CA GLY A 23 8.38 -3.01 -4.92
C GLY A 23 7.58 -2.80 -3.64
N VAL A 24 6.42 -2.12 -3.69
CA VAL A 24 5.52 -2.00 -2.54
C VAL A 24 4.92 -3.36 -2.19
N THR A 25 4.92 -3.66 -0.89
CA THR A 25 4.19 -4.80 -0.33
C THR A 25 3.03 -4.29 0.51
N VAL A 26 1.86 -4.87 0.32
CA VAL A 26 0.64 -4.54 1.09
C VAL A 26 0.27 -5.74 1.94
N ASP A 27 0.37 -5.57 3.25
CA ASP A 27 -0.02 -6.61 4.22
C ASP A 27 -1.28 -6.19 4.97
N PHE A 28 -2.10 -7.15 5.37
CA PHE A 28 -3.23 -6.89 6.26
C PHE A 28 -2.90 -7.44 7.64
N LYS A 29 -2.84 -6.55 8.64
CA LYS A 29 -2.68 -6.95 10.04
C LYS A 29 -4.03 -6.92 10.73
N ASP A 30 -4.36 -8.01 11.43
CA ASP A 30 -5.55 -8.14 12.26
C ASP A 30 -5.13 -8.32 13.73
N GLU A 31 -4.50 -7.29 14.28
CA GLU A 31 -4.06 -7.28 15.68
C GLU A 31 -5.08 -6.53 16.55
N ILE A 32 -5.20 -6.92 17.82
CA ILE A 32 -6.15 -6.33 18.78
C ILE A 32 -5.95 -4.80 18.93
N MET A 33 -4.72 -4.32 18.76
CA MET A 33 -4.36 -2.90 18.88
C MET A 33 -4.40 -2.13 17.55
N GLY A 34 -4.64 -2.81 16.43
CA GLY A 34 -4.60 -2.19 15.11
C GLY A 34 -4.97 -3.19 14.03
N ARG A 35 -6.19 -3.06 13.51
CA ARG A 35 -6.63 -3.73 12.28
C ARG A 35 -6.47 -2.80 11.10
N GLY A 36 -5.81 -3.24 10.03
CA GLY A 36 -5.66 -2.41 8.85
C GLY A 36 -4.66 -2.91 7.84
N PHE A 37 -4.65 -2.24 6.69
CA PHE A 37 -3.64 -2.43 5.66
C PHE A 37 -2.37 -1.67 6.02
N VAL A 38 -1.26 -2.38 5.97
CA VAL A 38 0.09 -1.87 6.15
C VAL A 38 0.75 -1.84 4.78
N PHE A 39 1.08 -0.64 4.33
CA PHE A 39 1.78 -0.41 3.07
C PHE A 39 3.27 -0.26 3.38
N ASN A 40 4.08 -1.20 2.91
CA ASN A 40 5.52 -1.14 3.02
C ASN A 40 6.09 -0.74 1.66
N ASN A 41 6.49 0.52 1.52
CA ASN A 41 7.09 1.04 0.29
C ASN A 41 8.59 1.25 0.49
N PRO A 42 9.46 0.45 -0.16
CA PRO A 42 10.91 0.61 -0.04
C PRO A 42 11.41 1.97 -0.57
N ASN A 43 10.62 2.64 -1.43
CA ASN A 43 10.91 3.98 -1.93
C ASN A 43 10.40 5.10 -1.00
N ALA A 44 9.63 4.77 0.04
CA ALA A 44 9.12 5.76 0.98
C ALA A 44 10.05 5.90 2.19
N THR A 45 10.71 7.05 2.29
CA THR A 45 11.60 7.43 3.40
C THR A 45 10.85 7.89 4.66
N SER A 46 9.52 7.96 4.65
CA SER A 46 8.72 8.31 5.82
C SER A 46 7.34 7.65 5.77
N SER A 47 7.14 6.62 6.61
CA SER A 47 5.84 6.08 6.94
C SER A 47 5.24 6.92 8.07
N CYS A 48 4.35 7.87 7.75
CA CYS A 48 3.57 8.55 8.78
C CYS A 48 2.75 7.49 9.54
N GLY A 49 2.97 7.38 10.86
CA GLY A 49 2.43 6.34 11.76
C GLY A 49 0.91 6.31 11.95
N CYS A 50 0.13 6.90 11.03
CA CYS A 50 -1.32 6.83 10.97
C CYS A 50 -1.86 6.17 9.68
N GLY A 51 -0.99 5.67 8.80
CA GLY A 51 -1.37 4.81 7.65
C GLY A 51 -2.22 5.46 6.56
N SER A 52 -2.56 6.75 6.69
CA SER A 52 -3.63 7.38 5.89
C SER A 52 -3.12 8.33 4.80
N SER A 53 -1.81 8.62 4.73
CA SER A 53 -1.30 9.59 3.76
C SER A 53 0.18 9.39 3.46
N PHE A 54 0.50 9.11 2.19
CA PHE A 54 1.81 9.40 1.59
C PHE A 54 1.72 10.80 0.99
N SER A 55 2.47 11.77 1.51
CA SER A 55 2.68 13.05 0.82
C SER A 55 3.81 12.90 -0.19
N ALA A 56 3.54 13.40 -1.40
CA ALA A 56 4.50 13.54 -2.50
C ALA A 56 5.53 14.64 -2.23
#